data_AF-A6DSN8-F1
#
_entry.id   AF-A6DSN8-F1
#
_cell.length_a   1.000
_cell.length_b   1.000
_cell.length_c   1.000
_cell.angle_alpha   90.00
_cell.angle_beta   90.00
_cell.angle_gamma   90.00
#
_symmetry.space_group_name_H-M   'P 1'
#
loop_
_entity.id
_entity.type
_entity.pdbx_description
1 polymer ?
#
loop_
_entity_poly.entity_id
_entity_poly.type
_entity_poly.pdbx_seq_one_letter_code
_entity_poly.pdbx_strand_id
1 'polypeptide(L)'
;MIKRDEHADVFEVLREQNILTDDLKNLDRDDVGEIYLFFDHDGHDTRADIQKISELLSTFDNETENGRLYLNYPMVEAIKETDLLKNKTWKITKNKQYKSYVSELDHYNDLMRLSKDDWNKVCVRHLKKANWIVNNDYALSTKNSIEQNTIFEGQVANFIQPSNSVSILSAFPLFVDDYFQENELEYRQ
;
A
#
# COMPACT_ATOMS: atom_id res chain seq x y z
N MET A 1 4.67 31.80 4.28
CA MET A 1 5.70 30.74 4.38
C MET A 1 5.37 29.96 5.63
N ILE A 2 4.64 28.85 5.48
CA ILE A 2 4.23 28.04 6.63
C ILE A 2 5.51 27.39 7.15
N LYS A 3 5.96 27.80 8.35
CA LYS A 3 6.88 26.98 9.14
C LYS A 3 6.07 25.73 9.47
N ARG A 4 6.29 24.63 8.75
CA ARG A 4 5.66 23.36 9.06
C ARG A 4 6.18 22.97 10.44
N ASP A 5 5.26 22.94 11.40
CA ASP A 5 5.51 22.37 12.70
C ASP A 5 5.87 20.90 12.48
N GLU A 6 6.97 20.44 13.08
CA GLU A 6 7.38 19.03 13.06
C GLU A 6 6.35 18.12 13.74
N HIS A 7 5.33 18.72 14.37
CA HIS A 7 4.20 18.09 15.05
C HIS A 7 2.86 18.39 14.37
N ALA A 8 2.85 18.76 13.10
CA ALA A 8 1.61 19.05 12.38
C ALA A 8 0.78 17.77 12.21
N ASP A 9 -0.30 17.68 13.01
CA ASP A 9 -1.30 16.63 12.92
C ASP A 9 -1.90 16.56 11.51
N VAL A 10 -1.99 15.35 10.95
CA VAL A 10 -2.44 15.16 9.56
C VAL A 10 -3.84 15.71 9.34
N PHE A 11 -4.76 15.48 10.27
CA PHE A 11 -6.12 15.98 10.14
C PHE A 11 -6.16 17.51 10.15
N GLU A 12 -5.39 18.15 11.03
CA GLU A 12 -5.28 19.61 11.05
C GLU A 12 -4.69 20.15 9.75
N VAL A 13 -3.68 19.49 9.18
CA VAL A 13 -3.13 19.87 7.86
C VAL A 13 -4.17 19.76 6.75
N LEU A 14 -4.96 18.67 6.73
CA LEU A 14 -6.04 18.49 5.74
C LEU A 14 -7.12 19.57 5.89
N ARG A 15 -7.44 19.95 7.14
CA ARG A 15 -8.40 21.01 7.46
C ARG A 15 -7.89 22.37 6.99
N GLU A 16 -6.64 22.73 7.30
CA GLU A 16 -6.02 23.99 6.89
C GLU A 16 -5.94 24.15 5.36
N GLN A 17 -5.73 23.05 4.64
CA GLN A 17 -5.69 23.05 3.18
C GLN A 17 -7.07 23.16 2.53
N ASN A 18 -8.15 23.15 3.33
CA ASN A 18 -9.55 23.22 2.87
C ASN A 18 -9.87 22.16 1.80
N ILE A 19 -9.29 20.97 1.95
CA ILE A 19 -9.53 19.80 1.08
C ILE A 19 -10.56 18.83 1.67
N LEU A 20 -11.02 19.08 2.91
CA LEU A 20 -12.09 18.33 3.54
C LEU A 20 -13.44 18.62 2.85
N THR A 21 -14.23 17.56 2.64
CA THR A 21 -15.63 17.69 2.21
C THR A 21 -16.46 18.38 3.29
N ASP A 22 -17.62 18.94 2.93
CA ASP A 22 -18.46 19.66 3.88
C ASP A 22 -18.86 18.81 5.10
N ASP A 23 -19.01 17.49 4.91
CA ASP A 23 -19.29 16.52 5.98
C ASP A 23 -18.13 16.37 6.98
N LEU A 24 -16.89 16.60 6.55
CA LEU A 24 -15.68 16.46 7.38
C LEU A 24 -15.25 17.79 8.02
N LYS A 25 -15.73 18.94 7.53
CA LYS A 25 -15.36 20.27 8.06
C LYS A 25 -15.85 20.53 9.49
N ASN A 26 -16.90 19.83 9.91
CA ASN A 26 -17.48 19.98 11.24
C ASN A 26 -16.90 19.00 12.27
N LEU A 27 -16.04 18.07 11.85
CA LEU A 27 -15.38 17.13 12.74
C LEU A 27 -14.16 17.77 13.39
N ASP A 28 -13.90 17.43 14.65
CA ASP A 28 -12.68 17.71 15.38
C ASP A 28 -11.68 16.55 15.35
N ARG A 29 -10.42 16.82 15.71
CA ARG A 29 -9.38 15.78 15.70
C ARG A 29 -9.77 14.57 16.55
N ASP A 30 -10.46 14.81 17.67
CA ASP A 30 -10.93 13.77 18.57
C ASP A 30 -12.08 12.92 17.99
N ASP A 31 -12.75 13.40 16.93
CA ASP A 31 -13.77 12.64 16.19
C ASP A 31 -13.14 11.64 15.20
N VAL A 32 -11.84 11.74 14.95
CA VAL A 32 -11.09 10.87 14.03
C VAL A 32 -10.33 9.83 14.84
N GLY A 33 -10.85 8.60 14.88
CA GLY A 33 -10.20 7.50 15.59
C GLY A 33 -8.91 7.01 14.92
N GLU A 34 -8.91 6.92 13.59
CA GLU A 34 -7.86 6.28 12.81
C GLU A 34 -7.64 7.00 11.47
N ILE A 35 -6.38 7.13 11.05
CA ILE A 35 -5.97 7.70 9.77
C ILE A 35 -5.13 6.67 9.02
N TYR A 36 -5.55 6.34 7.80
CA TYR A 36 -4.82 5.47 6.90
C TYR A 36 -4.45 6.22 5.63
N LEU A 37 -3.17 6.17 5.26
CA LEU A 37 -2.61 6.85 4.10
C LEU A 37 -2.21 5.81 3.06
N PHE A 38 -2.57 6.03 1.80
CA PHE A 38 -2.18 5.14 0.70
C PHE A 38 -1.37 5.94 -0.31
N PHE A 39 -0.19 5.42 -0.66
CA PHE A 39 0.71 6.10 -1.58
C PHE A 39 1.22 5.14 -2.68
N ASP A 40 1.26 5.65 -3.91
CA ASP A 40 1.78 4.91 -5.05
C ASP A 40 3.29 5.11 -5.14
N HIS A 41 4.04 4.07 -4.77
CA HIS A 41 5.49 4.06 -4.93
C HIS A 41 5.88 3.27 -6.17
N ASP A 42 6.11 4.02 -7.24
CA ASP A 42 6.44 3.47 -8.54
C ASP A 42 7.91 2.97 -8.63
N GLY A 43 8.71 3.22 -7.60
CA GLY A 43 10.12 2.84 -7.52
C GLY A 43 11.07 3.78 -8.26
N HIS A 44 10.60 4.85 -8.91
CA HIS A 44 11.52 5.95 -9.24
C HIS A 44 12.03 6.51 -7.91
N ASP A 45 13.29 6.24 -7.57
CA ASP A 45 14.36 7.20 -7.81
C ASP A 45 15.59 6.92 -6.90
N THR A 46 16.62 7.75 -7.10
CA THR A 46 17.88 7.87 -6.37
C THR A 46 17.87 7.60 -4.85
N ARG A 47 19.07 7.46 -4.26
CA ARG A 47 19.27 7.35 -2.79
C ARG A 47 18.51 8.40 -1.96
N ALA A 48 18.31 9.60 -2.50
CA ALA A 48 17.61 10.67 -1.80
C ALA A 48 16.09 10.43 -1.69
N ASP A 49 15.48 9.67 -2.60
CA ASP A 49 14.05 9.35 -2.53
C ASP A 49 13.78 8.08 -1.72
N ILE A 50 14.72 7.13 -1.69
CA ILE A 50 14.65 5.98 -0.76
C ILE A 50 14.61 6.47 0.70
N GLN A 51 15.48 7.41 1.06
CA GLN A 51 15.51 7.97 2.41
C GLN A 51 14.19 8.66 2.78
N LYS A 52 13.61 9.44 1.85
CA LYS A 52 12.31 10.10 2.10
C LYS A 52 11.17 9.11 2.31
N ILE A 53 11.09 8.04 1.50
CA ILE A 53 10.06 7.02 1.70
C ILE A 53 10.24 6.32 3.05
N SER A 54 11.49 6.04 3.46
CA SER A 54 11.79 5.50 4.78
C SER A 54 11.36 6.45 5.90
N GLU A 55 11.65 7.76 5.77
CA GLU A 55 11.23 8.78 6.73
C GLU A 55 9.69 8.87 6.80
N LEU A 56 9.01 8.85 5.66
CA LEU A 56 7.53 8.84 5.60
C LEU A 56 6.96 7.62 6.32
N LEU A 57 7.48 6.42 6.04
CA LEU A 57 7.02 5.20 6.71
C LEU A 57 7.32 5.20 8.22
N SER A 58 8.40 5.82 8.66
CA SER A 58 8.69 6.00 10.10
C SER A 58 7.83 7.08 10.76
N THR A 59 7.35 8.06 9.99
CA THR A 59 6.47 9.13 10.50
C THR A 59 5.03 8.67 10.61
N PHE A 60 4.61 7.83 9.67
CA PHE A 60 3.24 7.35 9.51
C PHE A 60 3.16 5.84 9.75
N ASP A 61 3.47 5.40 10.97
CA ASP A 61 3.50 3.98 11.36
C ASP A 61 2.32 3.54 12.24
N ASN A 62 1.54 4.48 12.78
CA ASN A 62 0.44 4.25 13.72
C ASN A 62 -0.83 5.01 13.30
N GLU A 63 -1.91 4.26 13.05
CA GLU A 63 -3.20 4.79 12.60
C GLU A 63 -3.86 5.78 13.58
N THR A 64 -3.59 5.68 14.88
CA THR A 64 -4.20 6.54 15.92
C THR A 64 -3.45 7.85 16.16
N GLU A 65 -2.18 7.93 15.71
CA GLU A 65 -1.30 9.08 15.90
C GLU A 65 -1.24 9.94 14.62
N ASN A 66 -0.12 9.91 13.90
CA ASN A 66 0.06 10.62 12.63
C ASN A 66 -0.62 9.92 11.46
N GLY A 67 -1.13 8.70 11.66
CA GLY A 67 -1.70 7.84 10.65
C GLY A 67 -0.73 6.74 10.21
N ARG A 68 -1.26 5.72 9.53
CA ARG A 68 -0.49 4.57 9.05
C ARG A 68 -0.40 4.57 7.53
N LEU A 69 0.83 4.55 7.00
CA LEU A 69 1.12 4.63 5.58
C LEU A 69 1.26 3.24 4.95
N TYR A 70 0.49 3.01 3.90
CA TYR A 70 0.48 1.83 3.06
C TYR A 70 0.98 2.16 1.65
N LEU A 71 1.88 1.33 1.10
CA LEU A 71 2.49 1.58 -0.21
C LEU A 71 1.97 0.60 -1.28
N ASN A 72 1.51 1.15 -2.41
CA ASN A 72 1.29 0.37 -3.63
C ASN A 72 2.54 0.35 -4.50
N TYR A 73 2.78 -0.77 -5.18
CA TYR A 73 3.90 -0.97 -6.09
C TYR A 73 3.41 -1.53 -7.44
N PRO A 74 3.60 -0.83 -8.56
CA PRO A 74 4.04 0.57 -8.63
C PRO A 74 2.94 1.59 -8.28
N MET A 75 1.66 1.18 -8.32
CA MET A 75 0.51 2.07 -8.14
C MET A 75 -0.76 1.29 -7.80
N VAL A 76 -1.84 1.97 -7.45
CA VAL A 76 -3.13 1.38 -7.05
C VAL A 76 -3.65 0.31 -8.00
N GLU A 77 -3.39 0.44 -9.31
CA GLU A 77 -3.77 -0.56 -10.31
C GLU A 77 -3.18 -1.96 -10.05
N ALA A 78 -2.15 -2.09 -9.21
CA ALA A 78 -1.61 -3.38 -8.78
C ALA A 78 -2.66 -4.30 -8.14
N ILE A 79 -3.77 -3.77 -7.62
CA ILE A 79 -4.87 -4.60 -7.08
C ILE A 79 -5.56 -5.46 -8.14
N LYS A 80 -5.48 -5.07 -9.42
CA LYS A 80 -6.08 -5.78 -10.55
C LYS A 80 -5.21 -6.96 -11.03
N GLU A 81 -4.02 -7.11 -10.46
CA GLU A 81 -3.06 -8.13 -10.87
C GLU A 81 -3.27 -9.43 -10.12
N THR A 82 -3.81 -10.42 -10.81
CA THR A 82 -4.28 -11.66 -10.17
C THR A 82 -3.58 -12.92 -10.64
N ASP A 83 -2.89 -12.87 -11.79
CA ASP A 83 -2.24 -14.04 -12.39
C ASP A 83 -0.73 -14.08 -12.10
N LEU A 84 -0.28 -15.20 -11.54
CA LEU A 84 1.14 -15.56 -11.35
C LEU A 84 1.98 -14.48 -10.64
N LEU A 85 1.39 -13.82 -9.64
CA LEU A 85 1.96 -12.63 -8.99
C LEU A 85 3.35 -12.87 -8.38
N LYS A 86 3.68 -14.09 -7.89
CA LYS A 86 4.92 -14.41 -7.16
C LYS A 86 6.17 -13.76 -7.74
N ASN A 87 6.43 -13.95 -9.04
CA ASN A 87 7.63 -13.46 -9.72
C ASN A 87 7.36 -12.22 -10.58
N LYS A 88 6.12 -11.71 -10.58
CA LYS A 88 5.76 -10.57 -11.41
C LYS A 88 6.39 -9.29 -10.85
N THR A 89 7.12 -8.59 -11.71
CA THR A 89 7.74 -7.31 -11.43
C THR A 89 7.43 -6.34 -12.56
N TRP A 90 7.58 -5.05 -12.30
CA TRP A 90 7.42 -4.01 -13.30
C TRP A 90 8.65 -3.12 -13.37
N LYS A 91 9.11 -2.81 -14.58
CA LYS A 91 10.27 -1.93 -14.77
C LYS A 91 9.88 -0.50 -14.46
N ILE A 92 10.64 0.13 -13.56
CA ILE A 92 10.43 1.51 -13.11
C ILE A 92 10.40 2.48 -14.31
N THR A 93 11.31 2.28 -15.26
CA THR A 93 11.40 3.09 -16.49
C THR A 93 10.15 3.02 -17.36
N LYS A 94 9.25 2.05 -17.13
CA LYS A 94 8.00 1.85 -17.85
C LYS A 94 6.77 2.13 -16.99
N ASN A 95 6.88 2.75 -15.82
CA ASN A 95 5.73 2.99 -14.92
C ASN A 95 4.56 3.71 -15.60
N LYS A 96 4.84 4.68 -16.49
CA LYS A 96 3.80 5.36 -17.27
C LYS A 96 2.93 4.42 -18.12
N GLN A 97 3.45 3.24 -18.47
CA GLN A 97 2.76 2.23 -19.27
C GLN A 97 2.01 1.21 -18.41
N TYR A 98 2.25 1.17 -17.09
CA TYR A 98 1.68 0.15 -16.22
C TYR A 98 0.15 0.22 -16.17
N LYS A 99 -0.41 1.43 -16.02
CA LYS A 99 -1.86 1.64 -16.01
C LYS A 99 -2.53 1.12 -17.28
N SER A 100 -1.94 1.40 -18.45
CA SER A 100 -2.43 0.88 -19.74
C SER A 100 -2.31 -0.64 -19.81
N TYR A 101 -1.17 -1.19 -19.40
CA TYR A 101 -0.96 -2.65 -19.35
C TYR A 101 -2.01 -3.37 -18.49
N VAL A 102 -2.25 -2.87 -17.28
CA VAL A 102 -3.24 -3.45 -16.37
C VAL A 102 -4.66 -3.29 -16.93
N SER A 103 -4.97 -2.17 -17.61
CA SER A 103 -6.28 -1.97 -18.22
C SER A 103 -6.61 -2.93 -19.37
N GLU A 104 -5.60 -3.58 -19.93
CA GLU A 104 -5.76 -4.62 -20.97
C GLU A 104 -5.99 -6.02 -20.36
N LEU A 105 -5.92 -6.17 -19.03
CA LEU A 105 -6.17 -7.44 -18.34
C LEU A 105 -7.68 -7.72 -18.26
N ASP A 106 -8.13 -8.68 -19.06
CA ASP A 106 -9.54 -8.97 -19.32
C ASP A 106 -10.37 -9.34 -18.07
N HIS A 107 -9.74 -9.97 -17.06
CA HIS A 107 -10.47 -10.66 -15.98
C HIS A 107 -10.77 -9.83 -14.72
N TYR A 108 -10.17 -8.64 -14.53
CA TYR A 108 -10.30 -7.85 -13.28
C TYR A 108 -10.41 -6.34 -13.51
N ASN A 109 -10.79 -5.93 -14.72
CA ASN A 109 -10.92 -4.52 -15.05
C ASN A 109 -12.03 -3.82 -14.25
N ASP A 110 -13.11 -4.55 -13.96
CA ASP A 110 -14.24 -4.08 -13.16
C ASP A 110 -14.23 -4.72 -11.78
N LEU A 111 -13.49 -4.10 -10.85
CA LEU A 111 -13.39 -4.51 -9.45
C LEU A 111 -14.77 -4.60 -8.76
N MET A 112 -15.77 -3.87 -9.26
CA MET A 112 -17.13 -3.87 -8.70
C MET A 112 -17.90 -5.16 -9.00
N ARG A 113 -17.44 -5.97 -9.96
CA ARG A 113 -18.07 -7.24 -10.32
C ARG A 113 -17.47 -8.44 -9.60
N LEU A 114 -16.39 -8.25 -8.85
CA LEU A 114 -15.73 -9.32 -8.14
C LEU A 114 -16.62 -9.86 -7.03
N SER A 115 -16.76 -11.18 -6.98
CA SER A 115 -17.41 -11.84 -5.87
C SER A 115 -16.56 -11.75 -4.61
N LYS A 116 -17.14 -12.09 -3.45
CA LYS A 116 -16.39 -12.20 -2.20
C LYS A 116 -15.22 -13.20 -2.31
N ASP A 117 -15.44 -14.33 -2.98
CA ASP A 117 -14.41 -15.34 -3.22
C ASP A 117 -13.27 -14.80 -4.10
N ASP A 118 -13.59 -13.96 -5.10
CA ASP A 118 -12.57 -13.31 -5.92
C ASP A 118 -11.74 -12.32 -5.08
N TRP A 119 -12.38 -11.54 -4.21
CA TRP A 119 -11.69 -10.64 -3.27
C TRP A 119 -10.81 -11.40 -2.28
N ASN A 120 -11.27 -12.51 -1.73
CA ASN A 120 -10.46 -13.38 -0.86
C ASN A 120 -9.20 -13.86 -1.59
N LYS A 121 -9.34 -14.28 -2.86
CA LYS A 121 -8.19 -14.70 -3.68
C LYS A 121 -7.23 -13.54 -3.96
N VAL A 122 -7.74 -12.34 -4.25
CA VAL A 122 -6.91 -11.12 -4.39
C VAL A 122 -6.12 -10.88 -3.10
N CYS A 123 -6.78 -10.92 -1.94
CA CYS A 123 -6.14 -10.71 -0.66
C CYS A 123 -5.00 -11.72 -0.41
N VAL A 124 -5.31 -13.02 -0.50
CA VAL A 124 -4.33 -14.10 -0.29
C VAL A 124 -3.13 -13.97 -1.22
N ARG A 125 -3.33 -13.61 -2.49
CA ARG A 125 -2.23 -13.48 -3.45
C ARG A 125 -1.26 -12.37 -3.08
N HIS A 126 -1.79 -11.20 -2.68
CA HIS A 126 -0.96 -10.07 -2.28
C HIS A 126 -0.30 -10.30 -0.91
N LEU A 127 -0.97 -10.96 0.03
CA LEU A 127 -0.36 -11.35 1.32
C LEU A 127 0.78 -12.36 1.13
N LYS A 128 0.58 -13.38 0.29
CA LYS A 128 1.66 -14.30 -0.13
C LYS A 128 2.81 -13.58 -0.81
N LYS A 129 2.50 -12.58 -1.63
CA LYS A 129 3.50 -11.77 -2.33
C LYS A 129 4.32 -10.91 -1.36
N ALA A 130 3.69 -10.31 -0.36
CA ALA A 130 4.39 -9.58 0.69
C ALA A 130 5.34 -10.51 1.46
N ASN A 131 4.89 -11.71 1.83
CA ASN A 131 5.73 -12.72 2.48
C ASN A 131 6.91 -13.14 1.61
N TRP A 132 6.70 -13.25 0.29
CA TRP A 132 7.76 -13.54 -0.65
C TRP A 132 8.78 -12.41 -0.77
N ILE A 133 8.35 -11.15 -0.73
CA ILE A 133 9.24 -9.99 -0.78
C ILE A 133 10.13 -9.91 0.46
N VAL A 134 9.56 -10.18 1.65
CA VAL A 134 10.24 -10.00 2.94
C VAL A 134 11.01 -11.24 3.38
N ASN A 135 10.37 -12.41 3.33
CA ASN A 135 10.90 -13.66 3.90
C ASN A 135 11.34 -14.68 2.84
N ASN A 136 11.22 -14.35 1.54
CA ASN A 136 11.46 -15.28 0.44
C ASN A 136 10.60 -16.57 0.54
N ASP A 137 9.40 -16.45 1.12
CA ASP A 137 8.42 -17.52 1.26
C ASP A 137 7.08 -17.12 0.62
N TYR A 138 6.60 -17.90 -0.35
CA TYR A 138 5.33 -17.65 -1.03
C TYR A 138 4.17 -18.44 -0.41
N ALA A 139 4.12 -18.43 0.92
CA ALA A 139 3.00 -18.92 1.73
C ALA A 139 2.24 -17.74 2.33
N LEU A 140 1.01 -17.99 2.76
CA LEU A 140 0.22 -16.98 3.46
C LEU A 140 0.90 -16.75 4.81
N SER A 141 1.39 -15.52 5.05
CA SER A 141 2.10 -15.20 6.30
C SER A 141 1.16 -15.23 7.48
N THR A 142 1.71 -15.36 8.69
CA THR A 142 0.96 -15.05 9.91
C THR A 142 0.43 -13.62 9.84
N LYS A 143 -0.80 -13.40 10.31
CA LYS A 143 -1.41 -12.06 10.37
C LYS A 143 -0.50 -11.10 11.18
N ASN A 144 -0.42 -9.85 10.75
CA ASN A 144 0.42 -8.79 11.36
C ASN A 144 1.92 -9.13 11.47
N SER A 145 2.43 -10.13 10.74
CA SER A 145 3.86 -10.49 10.79
C SER A 145 4.73 -9.75 9.76
N ILE A 146 4.12 -8.90 8.93
CA ILE A 146 4.79 -8.20 7.84
C ILE A 146 4.38 -6.73 7.91
N GLU A 147 5.36 -5.86 8.15
CA GLU A 147 5.17 -4.42 8.28
C GLU A 147 5.53 -3.70 6.98
N GLN A 148 4.94 -2.53 6.75
CA GLN A 148 5.18 -1.72 5.53
C GLN A 148 6.66 -1.34 5.36
N ASN A 149 7.38 -1.04 6.44
CA ASN A 149 8.83 -0.80 6.44
C ASN A 149 9.61 -2.01 5.91
N THR A 150 9.29 -3.22 6.38
CA THR A 150 9.98 -4.44 5.94
C THR A 150 9.69 -4.78 4.48
N ILE A 151 8.46 -4.49 4.00
CA ILE A 151 8.11 -4.60 2.59
C ILE A 151 8.95 -3.65 1.76
N PHE A 152 9.06 -2.38 2.17
CA PHE A 152 9.85 -1.38 1.46
C PHE A 152 11.33 -1.75 1.40
N GLU A 153 11.93 -2.18 2.51
CA GLU A 153 13.30 -2.69 2.54
C GLU A 153 13.50 -3.86 1.58
N GLY A 154 12.57 -4.83 1.56
CA GLY A 154 12.59 -5.95 0.63
C GLY A 154 12.45 -5.52 -0.83
N GLN A 155 11.60 -4.54 -1.13
CA GLN A 155 11.46 -3.94 -2.46
C GLN A 155 12.78 -3.31 -2.92
N VAL A 156 13.42 -2.52 -2.05
CA VAL A 156 14.68 -1.83 -2.34
C VAL A 156 15.81 -2.82 -2.59
N ALA A 157 16.03 -3.74 -1.64
CA ALA A 157 17.16 -4.65 -1.65
C ALA A 157 17.05 -5.72 -2.76
N ASN A 158 15.86 -6.26 -2.99
CA ASN A 158 15.68 -7.43 -3.86
C ASN A 158 15.25 -7.07 -5.29
N PHE A 159 14.65 -5.90 -5.51
CA PHE A 159 14.05 -5.55 -6.82
C PHE A 159 14.56 -4.21 -7.38
N ILE A 160 14.46 -3.12 -6.62
CA ILE A 160 14.76 -1.77 -7.12
C ILE A 160 16.25 -1.63 -7.40
N GLN A 161 17.12 -1.83 -6.41
CA GLN A 161 18.57 -1.66 -6.60
C GLN A 161 19.17 -2.67 -7.60
N PRO A 162 18.84 -3.98 -7.56
CA PRO A 162 19.49 -4.94 -8.45
C PRO A 162 18.99 -4.88 -9.88
N SER A 163 17.73 -4.49 -10.10
CA SER A 163 17.07 -4.74 -11.39
C SER A 163 16.30 -3.55 -11.96
N ASN A 164 16.26 -2.41 -11.26
CA ASN A 164 15.47 -1.24 -11.62
C ASN A 164 13.99 -1.64 -11.91
N SER A 165 13.44 -2.46 -11.02
CA SER A 165 12.05 -2.90 -11.06
C SER A 165 11.45 -2.92 -9.67
N VAL A 166 10.12 -2.84 -9.58
CA VAL A 166 9.38 -3.10 -8.35
C VAL A 166 8.68 -4.45 -8.45
N SER A 167 8.61 -5.17 -7.34
CA SER A 167 7.73 -6.32 -7.20
C SER A 167 6.30 -5.82 -7.10
N ILE A 168 5.40 -6.30 -7.95
CA ILE A 168 4.02 -5.79 -7.96
C ILE A 168 3.33 -6.17 -6.65
N LEU A 169 2.73 -5.19 -5.97
CA LEU A 169 2.05 -5.38 -4.69
C LEU A 169 1.01 -4.27 -4.49
N SER A 170 -0.22 -4.63 -4.13
CA SER A 170 -1.24 -3.68 -3.71
C SER A 170 -1.28 -3.62 -2.19
N ALA A 171 -1.41 -2.41 -1.66
CA ALA A 171 -1.48 -2.14 -0.23
C ALA A 171 -2.86 -2.44 0.36
N PHE A 172 -3.93 -2.41 -0.44
CA PHE A 172 -5.30 -2.64 0.03
C PHE A 172 -5.52 -4.04 0.63
N PRO A 173 -5.05 -5.14 0.00
CA PRO A 173 -5.02 -6.45 0.63
C PRO A 173 -4.33 -6.52 2.00
N LEU A 174 -3.23 -5.79 2.17
CA LEU A 174 -2.48 -5.74 3.42
C LEU A 174 -3.31 -4.99 4.48
N PHE A 175 -3.83 -3.82 4.11
CA PHE A 175 -4.72 -3.04 4.97
C PHE A 175 -5.96 -3.84 5.42
N VAL A 176 -6.65 -4.54 4.51
CA VAL A 176 -7.82 -5.38 4.86
C VAL A 176 -7.42 -6.46 5.85
N ASP A 177 -6.25 -7.08 5.66
CA ASP A 177 -5.76 -8.11 6.56
C ASP A 177 -5.37 -7.57 7.93
N ASP A 178 -4.82 -6.35 8.00
CA ASP A 178 -4.43 -5.70 9.25
C ASP A 178 -5.66 -5.18 10.03
N TYR A 179 -6.63 -4.60 9.30
CA TYR A 179 -7.78 -3.88 9.86
C TYR A 179 -8.83 -4.78 10.50
N PHE A 180 -9.26 -5.83 9.81
CA PHE A 180 -10.32 -6.72 10.30
C PHE A 180 -9.79 -7.76 11.28
N GLN A 181 -10.61 -8.30 12.17
CA GLN A 181 -10.21 -9.42 13.02
C GLN A 181 -10.09 -10.73 12.21
N GLU A 182 -9.30 -11.67 12.69
CA GLU A 182 -9.03 -12.94 11.97
C GLU A 182 -10.30 -13.75 11.68
N ASN A 183 -11.25 -13.78 12.62
CA ASN A 183 -12.55 -14.43 12.47
C ASN A 183 -13.47 -13.77 11.44
N GLU A 184 -13.21 -12.53 11.04
CA GLU A 184 -13.98 -11.81 10.01
C GLU A 184 -13.46 -12.11 8.59
N LEU A 185 -12.28 -12.72 8.46
CA LEU A 185 -11.59 -12.97 7.21
C LEU A 185 -11.68 -14.45 6.84
N GLU A 186 -12.53 -14.79 5.86
CA GLU A 186 -12.74 -16.19 5.42
C GLU A 186 -11.46 -16.90 4.98
N TYR A 187 -10.50 -16.18 4.41
CA TYR A 187 -9.22 -16.75 3.98
C TYR A 187 -8.21 -16.96 5.11
N ARG A 188 -8.56 -16.56 6.34
CA ARG A 188 -7.81 -16.79 7.58
C ARG A 188 -8.42 -17.90 8.46
N GLN A 189 -9.60 -18.41 8.10
CA GLN A 189 -10.27 -19.54 8.76
C GLN A 189 -9.75 -20.88 8.22
#